data_AF-A0A6P7H7Y8-F1
#
_entry.id   AF-A0A6P7H7Y8-F1
#
_cell.length_a   1.000
_cell.length_b   1.000
_cell.length_c   1.000
_cell.angle_alpha   90.00
_cell.angle_beta   90.00
_cell.angle_gamma   90.00
#
_symmetry.space_group_name_H-M   'P 1'
#
loop_
_entity.id
_entity.type
_entity.pdbx_description
1 polymer ?
#
loop_
_entity_poly.entity_id
_entity_poly.type
_entity_poly.pdbx_seq_one_letter_code
_entity_poly.pdbx_strand_id
1 'polypeptide(L)'
;MAEEEEAQFPEDEESPETPGEGSRFKDEPTSQKSVQDPLNTEFLYYSAALRVLGPTLTQDLDRKVIIPWVKKLFRPEYHSSKLKEKRNRYLAYLCVSLLLDQAIGPFQTVPPDGALINCSELKEVCVTQADWERDSMWQDTLSGLPDDFQMLECCIHSNPDECKDDHALDKILDQEFQLYLYIARPYAYLIRNGNDRTRAASWLQMLCSIYGQQCCSSMKAIRNDYMMAFLGYLQDLRPVGPFAEFPSWKTLSPLAEAAKAAAENKPITDPTGAEANEFLLNQPVPEDGAFCYIALTGDLVTSNLIES
;
A
#
# COMPACT_ATOMS: atom_id res chain seq x y z
N MET A 1 -89.47 3.82 -11.24
CA MET A 1 -89.20 3.38 -9.86
C MET A 1 -89.12 1.87 -9.91
N ALA A 2 -87.90 1.35 -10.08
CA ALA A 2 -87.44 -0.01 -9.82
C ALA A 2 -86.00 -0.10 -10.37
N GLU A 3 -85.14 -0.68 -9.56
CA GLU A 3 -83.67 -0.66 -9.57
C GLU A 3 -83.01 -1.65 -10.53
N GLU A 4 -81.70 -1.43 -10.75
CA GLU A 4 -80.56 -2.38 -10.80
C GLU A 4 -80.65 -3.61 -11.73
N GLU A 5 -79.58 -4.19 -12.28
CA GLU A 5 -78.14 -3.99 -12.45
C GLU A 5 -77.72 -5.39 -12.96
N GLU A 6 -77.05 -5.53 -14.11
CA GLU A 6 -76.22 -6.73 -14.34
C GLU A 6 -75.24 -6.54 -15.52
N ALA A 7 -74.06 -7.09 -15.30
CA ALA A 7 -72.82 -6.87 -16.03
C ALA A 7 -72.75 -7.59 -17.39
N GLN A 8 -71.96 -7.05 -18.31
CA GLN A 8 -71.67 -7.55 -19.65
C GLN A 8 -70.19 -7.93 -19.81
N PHE A 9 -69.97 -9.08 -20.44
CA PHE A 9 -68.85 -9.48 -21.33
C PHE A 9 -69.39 -10.66 -22.19
N PRO A 10 -68.80 -11.08 -23.34
CA PRO A 10 -67.54 -10.68 -23.99
C PRO A 10 -67.60 -10.52 -25.55
N GLU A 11 -66.44 -10.12 -26.10
CA GLU A 11 -65.74 -10.42 -27.38
C GLU A 11 -66.46 -10.98 -28.62
N ASP A 12 -66.06 -10.47 -29.81
CA ASP A 12 -66.11 -11.18 -31.11
C ASP A 12 -64.90 -10.81 -32.02
N GLU A 13 -64.19 -11.85 -32.49
CA GLU A 13 -63.69 -12.21 -33.86
C GLU A 13 -63.28 -11.12 -34.90
N GLU A 14 -62.41 -11.28 -35.91
CA GLU A 14 -61.45 -12.25 -36.46
C GLU A 14 -60.73 -11.56 -37.68
N SER A 15 -59.41 -11.81 -37.88
CA SER A 15 -58.67 -12.05 -39.16
C SER A 15 -58.64 -11.01 -40.33
N PRO A 16 -57.78 -11.10 -41.41
CA PRO A 16 -56.72 -12.07 -41.79
C PRO A 16 -55.37 -11.50 -42.35
N GLU A 17 -54.44 -12.42 -42.66
CA GLU A 17 -53.07 -12.36 -43.25
C GLU A 17 -53.01 -11.84 -44.72
N THR A 18 -51.92 -11.39 -45.39
CA THR A 18 -50.51 -11.85 -45.67
C THR A 18 -49.78 -10.75 -46.53
N PRO A 19 -48.65 -10.96 -47.26
CA PRO A 19 -47.23 -11.10 -46.86
C PRO A 19 -46.26 -10.12 -47.60
N GLY A 20 -44.98 -10.01 -47.20
CA GLY A 20 -43.98 -9.28 -48.03
C GLY A 20 -42.57 -9.09 -47.44
N GLU A 21 -41.69 -10.03 -47.76
CA GLU A 21 -40.24 -9.91 -48.06
C GLU A 21 -39.31 -8.91 -47.34
N GLY A 22 -38.20 -9.44 -46.79
CA GLY A 22 -36.89 -8.77 -46.92
C GLY A 22 -36.17 -8.32 -45.64
N SER A 23 -36.09 -9.14 -44.58
CA SER A 23 -35.18 -8.83 -43.46
C SER A 23 -33.76 -9.32 -43.75
N ARG A 24 -32.89 -8.37 -44.11
CA ARG A 24 -31.45 -8.54 -44.26
C ARG A 24 -30.84 -8.64 -42.86
N PHE A 25 -30.48 -9.85 -42.43
CA PHE A 25 -29.67 -10.09 -41.23
C PHE A 25 -28.42 -9.22 -41.26
N LYS A 26 -28.31 -8.28 -40.32
CA LYS A 26 -27.03 -7.78 -39.83
C LYS A 26 -26.71 -8.57 -38.58
N ASP A 27 -25.80 -9.53 -38.73
CA ASP A 27 -25.04 -10.09 -37.62
C ASP A 27 -24.18 -8.96 -37.03
N GLU A 28 -24.65 -8.36 -35.94
CA GLU A 28 -23.75 -7.70 -35.00
C GLU A 28 -23.22 -8.77 -34.05
N PRO A 29 -21.90 -8.94 -33.91
CA PRO A 29 -21.37 -9.79 -32.87
C PRO A 29 -21.69 -9.08 -31.55
N THR A 30 -22.69 -9.59 -30.85
CA THR A 30 -22.91 -9.23 -29.46
C THR A 30 -21.65 -9.65 -28.73
N SER A 31 -20.76 -8.69 -28.50
CA SER A 31 -19.68 -8.79 -27.52
C SER A 31 -20.36 -9.07 -26.19
N GLN A 32 -20.60 -10.35 -25.91
CA GLN A 32 -20.86 -10.85 -24.57
C GLN A 32 -19.62 -10.45 -23.76
N LYS A 33 -19.70 -9.28 -23.11
CA LYS A 33 -18.81 -8.96 -22.00
C LYS A 33 -18.94 -10.15 -21.07
N SER A 34 -17.92 -11.00 -21.02
CA SER A 34 -17.87 -12.09 -20.06
C SER A 34 -18.07 -11.44 -18.70
N VAL A 35 -19.23 -11.66 -18.08
CA VAL A 35 -19.47 -11.21 -16.72
C VAL A 35 -18.46 -11.99 -15.89
N GLN A 36 -17.34 -11.36 -15.57
CA GLN A 36 -16.29 -11.98 -14.75
C GLN A 36 -16.94 -12.29 -13.40
N ASP A 37 -17.08 -13.57 -13.08
CA ASP A 37 -17.58 -14.06 -11.80
C ASP A 37 -16.67 -13.51 -10.69
N PRO A 38 -17.14 -12.55 -9.85
CA PRO A 38 -16.30 -11.87 -8.87
C PRO A 38 -15.60 -12.83 -7.91
N LEU A 39 -16.26 -13.95 -7.57
CA LEU A 39 -15.71 -14.97 -6.68
C LEU A 39 -14.55 -15.73 -7.33
N ASN A 40 -14.51 -15.84 -8.65
CA ASN A 40 -13.35 -16.42 -9.34
C ASN A 40 -12.20 -15.41 -9.39
N THR A 41 -12.48 -14.12 -9.60
CA THR A 41 -11.46 -13.06 -9.55
C THR A 41 -10.80 -13.00 -8.17
N GLU A 42 -11.59 -13.00 -7.09
CA GLU A 42 -11.10 -13.08 -5.72
C GLU A 42 -10.24 -14.31 -5.47
N PHE A 43 -10.69 -15.48 -5.94
CA PHE A 43 -9.92 -16.72 -5.79
C PHE A 43 -8.55 -16.62 -6.46
N LEU A 44 -8.49 -16.07 -7.68
CA LEU A 44 -7.23 -15.85 -8.39
C LEU A 44 -6.33 -14.85 -7.65
N TYR A 45 -6.91 -13.77 -7.12
CA TYR A 45 -6.20 -12.78 -6.32
C TYR A 45 -5.56 -13.41 -5.07
N TYR A 46 -6.36 -14.11 -4.25
CA TYR A 46 -5.83 -14.77 -3.04
C TYR A 46 -4.82 -15.87 -3.40
N SER A 47 -5.02 -16.59 -4.51
CA SER A 47 -4.05 -17.57 -5.00
C SER A 47 -2.70 -16.94 -5.34
N ALA A 48 -2.71 -15.77 -5.98
CA ALA A 48 -1.50 -15.02 -6.29
C ALA A 48 -0.83 -14.52 -5.00
N ALA A 49 -1.60 -13.94 -4.08
CA ALA A 49 -1.10 -13.46 -2.79
C ALA A 49 -0.43 -14.58 -1.97
N LEU A 50 -1.05 -15.76 -1.87
CA LEU A 50 -0.51 -16.90 -1.12
C LEU A 50 0.82 -17.43 -1.70
N ARG A 51 1.05 -17.30 -3.02
CA ARG A 51 2.34 -17.68 -3.63
C ARG A 51 3.47 -16.75 -3.20
N VAL A 52 3.16 -15.50 -2.90
CA VAL A 52 4.12 -14.52 -2.40
C VAL A 52 4.30 -14.67 -0.90
N LEU A 53 3.21 -14.75 -0.13
CA LEU A 53 3.24 -14.74 1.34
C LEU A 53 3.68 -16.07 1.95
N GLY A 54 3.30 -17.21 1.37
CA GLY A 54 3.61 -18.53 1.94
C GLY A 54 5.11 -18.79 2.14
N PRO A 55 5.97 -18.51 1.14
CA PRO A 55 7.42 -18.65 1.27
C PRO A 55 8.08 -17.65 2.22
N THR A 56 7.45 -16.49 2.47
CA THR A 56 8.05 -15.40 3.26
C THR A 56 7.79 -15.52 4.75
N LEU A 57 6.92 -16.45 5.18
CA LEU A 57 6.68 -16.72 6.60
C LEU A 57 8.01 -16.92 7.32
N THR A 58 8.23 -16.41 8.52
CA THR A 58 9.49 -16.60 9.26
C THR A 58 9.57 -18.01 9.88
N GLN A 59 8.46 -18.49 10.45
CA GLN A 59 8.42 -19.74 11.21
C GLN A 59 8.21 -20.98 10.32
N ASP A 60 9.12 -21.97 10.43
CA ASP A 60 9.02 -23.24 9.70
C ASP A 60 7.77 -24.04 10.02
N LEU A 61 7.31 -23.96 11.28
CA LEU A 61 6.11 -24.66 11.72
C LEU A 61 4.89 -24.14 10.99
N ASP A 62 4.76 -22.82 10.87
CA ASP A 62 3.66 -22.16 10.16
C ASP A 62 3.67 -22.54 8.69
N ARG A 63 4.85 -22.47 8.03
CA ARG A 63 5.01 -22.97 6.64
C ARG A 63 4.48 -24.39 6.47
N LYS A 64 4.76 -25.29 7.41
CA LYS A 64 4.32 -26.69 7.36
C LYS A 64 2.81 -26.86 7.53
N VAL A 65 2.17 -26.10 8.41
CA VAL A 65 0.71 -26.23 8.67
C VAL A 65 -0.14 -25.52 7.62
N ILE A 66 0.37 -24.46 6.99
CA ILE A 66 -0.35 -23.72 5.93
C ILE A 66 -0.47 -24.52 4.63
N ILE A 67 0.54 -25.29 4.24
CA ILE A 67 0.53 -26.08 2.99
C ILE A 67 -0.69 -27.02 2.91
N PRO A 68 -1.02 -27.82 3.94
CA PRO A 68 -2.26 -28.60 3.98
C PRO A 68 -3.54 -27.78 3.79
N TRP A 69 -3.63 -26.59 4.40
CA TRP A 69 -4.78 -25.69 4.25
C TRP A 69 -4.95 -25.20 2.83
N VAL A 70 -3.86 -24.75 2.20
CA VAL A 70 -3.87 -24.37 0.78
C VAL A 70 -4.34 -25.55 -0.06
N LYS A 71 -3.79 -26.74 0.13
CA LYS A 71 -4.24 -27.96 -0.59
C LYS A 71 -5.73 -28.24 -0.38
N LYS A 72 -6.26 -28.07 0.84
CA LYS A 72 -7.68 -28.27 1.15
C LYS A 72 -8.58 -27.26 0.44
N LEU A 73 -8.25 -25.98 0.50
CA LEU A 73 -9.05 -24.89 -0.08
C LEU A 73 -9.04 -24.91 -1.62
N PHE A 74 -8.02 -25.50 -2.21
CA PHE A 74 -7.88 -25.66 -3.67
C PHE A 74 -8.47 -26.97 -4.19
N ARG A 75 -9.07 -27.81 -3.35
CA ARG A 75 -9.69 -29.05 -3.84
C ARG A 75 -10.91 -28.74 -4.74
N PRO A 76 -11.23 -29.62 -5.70
CA PRO A 76 -12.32 -29.39 -6.65
C PRO A 76 -13.70 -29.16 -6.00
N GLU A 77 -13.97 -29.74 -4.83
CA GLU A 77 -15.28 -29.63 -4.18
C GLU A 77 -15.58 -28.17 -3.79
N TYR A 78 -14.55 -27.39 -3.45
CA TYR A 78 -14.66 -25.98 -3.09
C TYR A 78 -14.80 -25.03 -4.30
N HIS A 79 -14.79 -25.57 -5.53
CA HIS A 79 -15.07 -24.79 -6.75
C HIS A 79 -16.55 -24.80 -7.11
N SER A 80 -17.37 -25.58 -6.39
CA SER A 80 -18.83 -25.58 -6.55
C SER A 80 -19.45 -24.24 -6.12
N SER A 81 -20.52 -23.82 -6.80
CA SER A 81 -21.20 -22.53 -6.53
C SER A 81 -21.60 -22.36 -5.06
N LYS A 82 -21.94 -23.45 -4.36
CA LYS A 82 -22.32 -23.44 -2.94
C LYS A 82 -21.15 -23.22 -1.98
N LEU A 83 -19.91 -23.50 -2.41
CA LEU A 83 -18.74 -23.49 -1.52
C LEU A 83 -17.69 -22.43 -1.90
N LYS A 84 -17.77 -21.83 -3.09
CA LYS A 84 -16.83 -20.78 -3.55
C LYS A 84 -16.72 -19.62 -2.56
N GLU A 85 -17.85 -19.10 -2.06
CA GLU A 85 -17.85 -17.98 -1.13
C GLU A 85 -17.15 -18.35 0.19
N LYS A 86 -17.51 -19.51 0.76
CA LYS A 86 -16.89 -20.03 1.99
C LYS A 86 -15.39 -20.22 1.81
N ARG A 87 -14.96 -20.82 0.70
CA ARG A 87 -13.54 -20.97 0.35
C ARG A 87 -12.85 -19.60 0.29
N ASN A 88 -13.43 -18.62 -0.40
CA ASN A 88 -12.83 -17.29 -0.53
C ASN A 88 -12.69 -16.59 0.81
N ARG A 89 -13.68 -16.71 1.72
CA ARG A 89 -13.57 -16.18 3.09
C ARG A 89 -12.42 -16.82 3.87
N TYR A 90 -12.23 -18.14 3.76
CA TYR A 90 -11.07 -18.81 4.35
C TYR A 90 -9.74 -18.38 3.71
N LEU A 91 -9.70 -18.21 2.38
CA LEU A 91 -8.51 -17.73 1.68
C LEU A 91 -8.14 -16.30 2.08
N ALA A 92 -9.14 -15.42 2.22
CA ALA A 92 -8.95 -14.06 2.70
C ALA A 92 -8.38 -14.07 4.13
N TYR A 93 -8.99 -14.84 5.04
CA TYR A 93 -8.51 -14.95 6.41
C TYR A 93 -7.10 -15.55 6.48
N LEU A 94 -6.80 -16.53 5.64
CA LEU A 94 -5.46 -17.09 5.53
C LEU A 94 -4.47 -16.01 5.07
N CYS A 95 -4.77 -15.27 4.00
CA CYS A 95 -3.90 -14.19 3.52
C CYS A 95 -3.63 -13.15 4.61
N VAL A 96 -4.65 -12.71 5.35
CA VAL A 96 -4.50 -11.77 6.47
C VAL A 96 -3.61 -12.36 7.56
N SER A 97 -3.76 -13.65 7.88
CA SER A 97 -2.88 -14.32 8.84
C SER A 97 -1.43 -14.30 8.37
N LEU A 98 -1.18 -14.65 7.10
CA LEU A 98 0.19 -14.69 6.57
C LEU A 98 0.82 -13.30 6.42
N LEU A 99 0.02 -12.24 6.23
CA LEU A 99 0.51 -10.86 6.26
C LEU A 99 1.06 -10.46 7.64
N LEU A 100 0.59 -11.11 8.71
CA LEU A 100 1.11 -10.96 10.06
C LEU A 100 2.29 -11.92 10.35
N ASP A 101 2.83 -12.57 9.31
CA ASP A 101 3.94 -13.50 9.40
C ASP A 101 3.70 -14.73 10.30
N GLN A 102 2.42 -15.07 10.55
CA GLN A 102 2.04 -16.13 11.49
C GLN A 102 0.79 -16.90 11.04
N ALA A 103 0.69 -18.17 11.44
CA ALA A 103 -0.57 -18.91 11.35
C ALA A 103 -1.50 -18.54 12.51
N ILE A 104 -2.70 -18.04 12.20
CA ILE A 104 -3.68 -17.56 13.19
C ILE A 104 -4.95 -18.40 13.16
N GLY A 105 -5.52 -18.68 14.34
CA GLY A 105 -6.84 -19.30 14.46
C GLY A 105 -6.88 -20.74 13.94
N PRO A 106 -7.81 -21.09 13.03
CA PRO A 106 -7.93 -22.45 12.53
C PRO A 106 -6.66 -22.91 11.78
N PHE A 107 -5.85 -21.97 11.29
CA PHE A 107 -4.64 -22.26 10.52
C PHE A 107 -3.45 -22.73 11.37
N GLN A 108 -3.54 -22.64 12.70
CA GLN A 108 -2.51 -23.14 13.63
C GLN A 108 -2.44 -24.67 13.70
N THR A 109 -3.44 -25.35 13.14
CA THR A 109 -3.54 -26.81 13.08
C THR A 109 -3.79 -27.25 11.65
N VAL A 110 -3.59 -28.53 11.34
CA VAL A 110 -3.94 -29.07 10.02
C VAL A 110 -5.46 -28.97 9.76
N PRO A 111 -5.91 -28.77 8.49
CA PRO A 111 -7.33 -28.68 8.18
C PRO A 111 -8.06 -29.99 8.53
N PRO A 112 -9.34 -29.91 8.92
CA PRO A 112 -10.15 -31.11 9.15
C PRO A 112 -10.35 -31.90 7.85
N ASP A 113 -10.44 -33.23 7.96
CA ASP A 113 -10.67 -34.11 6.81
C ASP A 113 -12.04 -33.87 6.17
N GLY A 114 -13.05 -33.53 6.99
CA GLY A 114 -14.43 -33.30 6.59
C GLY A 114 -14.73 -31.89 6.05
N ALA A 115 -15.99 -31.47 6.14
CA ALA A 115 -16.42 -30.14 5.73
C ALA A 115 -15.78 -29.06 6.62
N LEU A 116 -15.49 -27.89 6.03
CA LEU A 116 -15.07 -26.73 6.81
C LEU A 116 -16.25 -26.24 7.66
N ILE A 117 -15.98 -25.75 8.87
CA ILE A 117 -16.98 -25.04 9.68
C ILE A 117 -17.31 -23.69 9.06
N ASN A 118 -18.50 -23.15 9.33
CA ASN A 118 -18.87 -21.84 8.80
C ASN A 118 -17.99 -20.74 9.40
N CYS A 119 -17.64 -19.73 8.61
CA CYS A 119 -16.77 -18.65 9.10
C CYS A 119 -17.39 -17.87 10.26
N SER A 120 -18.73 -17.80 10.33
CA SER A 120 -19.47 -17.20 11.45
C SER A 120 -19.37 -17.98 12.76
N GLU A 121 -18.96 -19.24 12.71
CA GLU A 121 -18.78 -20.12 13.88
C GLU A 121 -17.31 -20.18 14.32
N LEU A 122 -16.41 -19.51 13.59
CA LEU A 122 -15.01 -19.38 14.01
C LEU A 122 -14.97 -18.52 15.27
N LYS A 123 -14.33 -19.04 16.31
CA LYS A 123 -14.06 -18.26 17.52
C LYS A 123 -13.22 -17.05 17.14
N GLU A 124 -13.55 -15.89 17.69
CA GLU A 124 -12.67 -14.73 17.63
C GLU A 124 -11.30 -15.11 18.19
N VAL A 125 -10.27 -14.82 17.41
CA VAL A 125 -8.90 -15.15 17.77
C VAL A 125 -8.24 -13.87 18.19
N CYS A 126 -7.59 -13.91 19.36
CA CYS A 126 -6.73 -12.83 19.80
C CYS A 126 -5.53 -12.76 18.84
N VAL A 127 -5.51 -11.75 17.97
CA VAL A 127 -4.34 -11.43 17.17
C VAL A 127 -3.32 -10.80 18.10
N THR A 128 -2.16 -11.43 18.26
CA THR A 128 -1.07 -10.86 19.03
C THR A 128 -0.54 -9.63 18.31
N GLN A 129 -0.08 -8.64 19.08
CA GLN A 129 0.55 -7.46 18.51
C GLN A 129 1.71 -7.85 17.59
N ALA A 130 1.86 -7.17 16.46
CA ALA A 130 3.00 -7.36 15.56
C ALA A 130 4.29 -6.87 16.23
N ASP A 131 5.46 -7.31 15.74
CA ASP A 131 6.75 -6.96 16.36
C ASP A 131 7.00 -5.45 16.39
N TRP A 132 6.61 -4.74 15.34
CA TRP A 132 6.71 -3.28 15.25
C TRP A 132 5.82 -2.56 16.25
N GLU A 133 4.66 -3.13 16.62
CA GLU A 133 3.75 -2.55 17.62
C GLU A 133 4.33 -2.66 19.04
N ARG A 134 5.19 -3.66 19.27
CA ARG A 134 5.86 -3.89 20.56
C ARG A 134 7.20 -3.17 20.68
N ASP A 135 7.71 -2.59 19.59
CA ASP A 135 8.99 -1.88 19.59
C ASP A 135 8.89 -0.58 20.40
N SER A 136 9.81 -0.38 21.33
CA SER A 136 9.85 0.78 22.23
C SER A 136 10.84 1.86 21.79
N MET A 137 11.53 1.70 20.65
CA MET A 137 12.64 2.58 20.27
C MET A 137 12.20 4.05 20.21
N TRP A 138 11.00 4.32 19.71
CA TRP A 138 10.51 5.68 19.64
C TRP A 138 10.37 6.29 21.03
N GLN A 139 9.74 5.57 21.95
CA GLN A 139 9.57 5.98 23.35
C GLN A 139 10.93 6.12 24.06
N ASP A 140 11.87 5.21 23.80
CA ASP A 140 13.23 5.26 24.34
C ASP A 140 13.99 6.50 23.81
N THR A 141 13.82 6.82 22.52
CA THR A 141 14.41 8.03 21.90
C THR A 141 13.86 9.29 22.55
N LEU A 142 12.54 9.36 22.76
CA LEU A 142 11.89 10.49 23.43
C LEU A 142 12.33 10.63 24.88
N SER A 143 12.47 9.52 25.60
CA SER A 143 12.92 9.49 27.00
C SER A 143 14.38 9.90 27.16
N GLY A 144 15.18 9.78 26.09
CA GLY A 144 16.58 10.21 26.05
C GLY A 144 16.78 11.68 25.66
N LEU A 145 15.70 12.44 25.36
CA LEU A 145 15.81 13.87 25.06
C LEU A 145 16.13 14.68 26.34
N PRO A 146 16.93 15.76 26.24
CA PRO A 146 17.16 16.67 27.36
C PRO A 146 15.87 17.31 27.88
N ASP A 147 15.83 17.64 29.18
CA ASP A 147 14.68 18.31 29.80
C ASP A 147 14.39 19.71 29.21
N ASP A 148 15.42 20.37 28.66
CA ASP A 148 15.33 21.67 27.99
C ASP A 148 15.11 21.56 26.47
N PHE A 149 14.84 20.36 25.96
CA PHE A 149 14.59 20.15 24.54
C PHE A 149 13.32 20.91 24.11
N GLN A 150 13.49 21.75 23.08
CA GLN A 150 12.39 22.52 22.50
C GLN A 150 11.76 21.75 21.34
N MET A 151 10.45 21.56 21.40
CA MET A 151 9.69 20.96 20.30
C MET A 151 9.67 21.91 19.09
N LEU A 152 9.56 21.33 17.89
CA LEU A 152 9.45 22.09 16.66
C LEU A 152 8.20 22.97 16.66
N GLU A 153 8.33 24.17 16.11
CA GLU A 153 7.22 25.07 15.90
C GLU A 153 6.32 24.55 14.77
N CYS A 154 5.01 24.68 14.96
CA CYS A 154 4.03 24.33 13.93
C CYS A 154 4.16 25.29 12.74
N CYS A 155 4.32 24.74 11.53
CA CYS A 155 4.43 25.54 10.31
C CYS A 155 3.09 25.69 9.57
N ILE A 156 2.02 25.04 10.04
CA ILE A 156 0.71 25.00 9.38
C ILE A 156 -0.29 25.97 10.04
N HIS A 157 -0.40 25.92 11.37
CA HIS A 157 -1.34 26.75 12.11
C HIS A 157 -0.70 28.07 12.51
N SER A 158 -1.44 29.16 12.32
CA SER A 158 -0.97 30.50 12.69
C SER A 158 -1.15 30.79 14.19
N ASN A 159 -2.03 30.06 14.86
CA ASN A 159 -2.33 30.24 16.28
C ASN A 159 -2.22 28.89 17.04
N PRO A 160 -1.65 28.85 18.26
CA PRO A 160 -1.57 27.63 19.07
C PRO A 160 -2.89 26.93 19.38
N ASP A 161 -4.02 27.65 19.42
CA ASP A 161 -5.31 27.02 19.75
C ASP A 161 -5.86 26.18 18.60
N GLU A 162 -5.68 26.61 17.34
CA GLU A 162 -6.02 25.80 16.17
C GLU A 162 -5.19 24.50 16.14
N CYS A 163 -3.93 24.59 16.57
CA CYS A 163 -3.04 23.45 16.66
C CYS A 163 -3.50 22.42 17.71
N LYS A 164 -4.18 22.84 18.78
CA LYS A 164 -4.71 21.94 19.83
C LYS A 164 -6.03 21.27 19.46
N ASP A 165 -6.70 21.76 18.43
CA ASP A 165 -7.97 21.18 17.97
C ASP A 165 -7.74 20.17 16.83
N ASP A 166 -6.61 20.25 16.12
CA ASP A 166 -6.23 19.34 15.04
C ASP A 166 -5.53 18.06 15.56
N HIS A 167 -6.32 17.12 16.10
CA HIS A 167 -5.81 15.81 16.60
C HIS A 167 -6.63 14.59 16.13
N ALA A 168 -7.49 14.77 15.13
CA ALA A 168 -8.43 13.73 14.70
C ALA A 168 -7.74 12.46 14.14
N LEU A 169 -6.52 12.59 13.63
CA LEU A 169 -5.78 11.53 12.96
C LEU A 169 -4.55 11.05 13.75
N ASP A 170 -4.35 11.55 14.97
CA ASP A 170 -3.15 11.29 15.77
C ASP A 170 -2.82 9.81 15.90
N LYS A 171 -3.82 9.00 16.27
CA LYS A 171 -3.62 7.56 16.48
C LYS A 171 -3.12 6.87 15.22
N ILE A 172 -3.72 7.15 14.06
CA ILE A 172 -3.35 6.47 12.81
C ILE A 172 -1.99 6.96 12.30
N LEU A 173 -1.71 8.26 12.43
CA LEU A 173 -0.44 8.85 12.02
C LEU A 173 0.72 8.37 12.91
N ASP A 174 0.49 8.23 14.22
CA ASP A 174 1.51 7.72 15.14
C ASP A 174 1.78 6.21 14.92
N GLN A 175 0.75 5.41 14.61
CA GLN A 175 0.93 4.00 14.21
C GLN A 175 1.71 3.87 12.90
N GLU A 176 1.39 4.70 11.90
CA GLU A 176 2.11 4.72 10.62
C GLU A 176 3.58 5.10 10.82
N PHE A 177 3.87 6.11 11.64
CA PHE A 177 5.24 6.51 11.95
C PHE A 177 6.02 5.39 12.65
N GLN A 178 5.41 4.74 13.65
CA GLN A 178 6.04 3.63 14.38
C GLN A 178 6.42 2.50 13.43
N LEU A 179 5.55 2.16 12.47
CA LEU A 179 5.85 1.17 11.44
C LEU A 179 7.03 1.60 10.57
N TYR A 180 7.03 2.83 10.03
CA TYR A 180 8.12 3.30 9.19
C TYR A 180 9.45 3.37 9.94
N LEU A 181 9.45 3.84 11.19
CA LEU A 181 10.64 3.89 12.05
C LEU A 181 11.21 2.49 12.29
N TYR A 182 10.34 1.52 12.60
CA TYR A 182 10.73 0.12 12.78
C TYR A 182 11.43 -0.45 11.53
N ILE A 183 10.88 -0.16 10.34
CA ILE A 183 11.45 -0.62 9.06
C ILE A 183 12.76 0.11 8.74
N ALA A 184 12.87 1.42 9.04
CA ALA A 184 14.03 2.23 8.71
C ALA A 184 15.28 1.91 9.55
N ARG A 185 15.09 1.48 10.81
CA ARG A 185 16.19 1.29 11.78
C ARG A 185 17.33 0.39 11.27
N PRO A 186 17.08 -0.82 10.72
CA PRO A 186 18.14 -1.68 10.22
C PRO A 186 18.96 -1.00 9.11
N TYR A 187 18.29 -0.27 8.21
CA TYR A 187 18.96 0.43 7.12
C TYR A 187 19.84 1.58 7.61
N ALA A 188 19.34 2.40 8.55
CA ALA A 188 20.12 3.47 9.16
C ALA A 188 21.38 2.94 9.87
N TYR A 189 21.30 1.77 10.51
CA TYR A 189 22.45 1.10 11.14
C TYR A 189 23.50 0.64 10.14
N LEU A 190 23.08 0.24 8.92
CA LEU A 190 23.96 -0.28 7.88
C LEU A 190 24.75 0.80 7.11
N ILE A 191 24.43 2.09 7.29
CA ILE A 191 25.16 3.19 6.65
C ILE A 191 26.63 3.17 7.08
N ARG A 192 27.54 2.97 6.13
CA ARG A 192 28.97 2.82 6.42
C ARG A 192 29.69 4.14 6.71
N ASN A 193 29.32 5.20 6.00
CA ASN A 193 29.91 6.53 6.18
C ASN A 193 29.46 7.12 7.52
N GLY A 194 30.42 7.51 8.37
CA GLY A 194 30.14 8.05 9.70
C GLY A 194 29.32 9.34 9.67
N ASN A 195 29.62 10.26 8.75
CA ASN A 195 28.90 11.53 8.61
C ASN A 195 27.46 11.29 8.16
N ASP A 196 27.25 10.39 7.20
CA ASP A 196 25.94 10.02 6.70
C ASP A 196 25.11 9.37 7.80
N ARG A 197 25.73 8.51 8.61
CA ARG A 197 25.09 7.87 9.75
C ARG A 197 24.68 8.90 10.81
N THR A 198 25.53 9.88 11.11
CA THR A 198 25.21 10.96 12.03
C THR A 198 24.06 11.82 11.50
N ARG A 199 24.06 12.21 10.23
CA ARG A 199 22.95 12.94 9.60
C ARG A 199 21.66 12.13 9.69
N ALA A 200 21.71 10.84 9.37
CA ALA A 200 20.55 9.97 9.45
C ALA A 200 20.00 9.87 10.88
N ALA A 201 20.87 9.72 11.87
CA ALA A 201 20.48 9.71 13.28
C ALA A 201 19.82 11.05 13.69
N SER A 202 20.37 12.19 13.26
CA SER A 202 19.78 13.51 13.53
C SER A 202 18.39 13.66 12.91
N TRP A 203 18.18 13.20 11.67
CA TRP A 203 16.86 13.21 11.04
C TRP A 203 15.87 12.31 11.77
N LEU A 204 16.26 11.07 12.12
CA LEU A 204 15.40 10.18 12.90
C LEU A 204 15.02 10.79 14.26
N GLN A 205 15.99 11.38 14.97
CA GLN A 205 15.73 12.03 16.26
C GLN A 205 14.76 13.21 16.12
N MET A 206 14.96 14.08 15.12
CA MET A 206 14.04 15.20 14.87
C MET A 206 12.64 14.69 14.53
N LEU A 207 12.49 13.70 13.65
CA LEU A 207 11.18 13.15 13.30
C LEU A 207 10.49 12.50 14.50
N CYS A 208 11.24 11.76 15.33
CA CYS A 208 10.74 11.21 16.59
C CYS A 208 10.20 12.29 17.54
N SER A 209 10.79 13.49 17.54
CA SER A 209 10.37 14.60 18.42
C SER A 209 9.03 15.23 18.05
N ILE A 210 8.47 14.93 16.88
CA ILE A 210 7.12 15.37 16.51
C ILE A 210 6.13 14.33 17.05
N TYR A 211 5.63 14.53 18.28
CA TYR A 211 4.76 13.57 18.97
C TYR A 211 3.77 14.24 19.94
N GLY A 212 2.87 13.41 20.47
CA GLY A 212 2.00 13.78 21.59
C GLY A 212 0.91 14.78 21.20
N GLN A 213 0.30 15.39 22.21
CA GLN A 213 -0.82 16.34 22.07
C GLN A 213 -0.36 17.79 21.82
N GLN A 214 0.95 18.05 21.82
CA GLN A 214 1.51 19.37 21.52
C GLN A 214 1.81 19.55 20.03
N CYS A 215 1.76 18.45 19.25
CA CYS A 215 1.92 18.46 17.80
C CYS A 215 0.60 18.05 17.15
N CYS A 216 0.06 18.91 16.29
CA CYS A 216 -1.17 18.61 15.57
C CYS A 216 -1.00 17.44 14.57
N SER A 217 -2.13 16.86 14.15
CA SER A 217 -2.22 15.84 13.11
C SER A 217 -1.57 16.31 11.80
N SER A 218 -1.69 17.59 11.42
CA SER A 218 -1.02 18.11 10.21
C SER A 218 0.52 18.02 10.29
N MET A 219 1.12 18.33 11.45
CA MET A 219 2.57 18.18 11.65
C MET A 219 2.99 16.70 11.67
N LYS A 220 2.16 15.83 12.25
CA LYS A 220 2.38 14.37 12.22
C LYS A 220 2.29 13.80 10.80
N ALA A 221 1.42 14.33 9.96
CA ALA A 221 1.35 13.96 8.54
C ALA A 221 2.63 14.35 7.80
N ILE A 222 3.12 15.59 8.00
CA ILE A 222 4.41 16.02 7.43
C ILE A 222 5.55 15.12 7.92
N ARG A 223 5.61 14.82 9.23
CA ARG A 223 6.60 13.87 9.78
C ARG A 223 6.56 12.53 9.03
N ASN A 224 5.37 12.00 8.76
CA ASN A 224 5.21 10.71 8.08
C ASN A 224 5.64 10.79 6.61
N ASP A 225 5.34 11.88 5.91
CA ASP A 225 5.83 12.11 4.54
C ASP A 225 7.36 12.07 4.49
N TYR A 226 8.03 12.79 5.41
CA TYR A 226 9.49 12.75 5.54
C TYR A 226 9.98 11.36 5.90
N MET A 227 9.35 10.67 6.84
CA MET A 227 9.79 9.34 7.28
C MET A 227 9.69 8.32 6.15
N MET A 228 8.61 8.36 5.36
CA MET A 228 8.42 7.48 4.22
C MET A 228 9.41 7.78 3.10
N ALA A 229 9.62 9.05 2.75
CA ALA A 229 10.64 9.43 1.78
C ALA A 229 12.05 9.03 2.27
N PHE A 230 12.32 9.23 3.55
CA PHE A 230 13.61 8.91 4.13
C PHE A 230 13.89 7.41 4.14
N LEU A 231 12.87 6.59 4.42
CA LEU A 231 12.96 5.14 4.31
C LEU A 231 13.43 4.71 2.91
N GLY A 232 12.91 5.33 1.84
CA GLY A 232 13.37 5.06 0.48
C GLY A 232 14.87 5.34 0.28
N TYR A 233 15.36 6.48 0.78
CA TYR A 233 16.79 6.80 0.72
C TYR A 233 17.67 5.92 1.60
N LEU A 234 17.15 5.50 2.76
CA LEU A 234 17.84 4.59 3.68
C LEU A 234 17.97 3.18 3.08
N GLN A 235 17.00 2.71 2.30
CA GLN A 235 17.11 1.43 1.58
C GLN A 235 18.32 1.41 0.63
N ASP A 236 18.65 2.57 0.03
CA ASP A 236 19.85 2.78 -0.78
C ASP A 236 21.11 3.13 0.05
N LEU A 237 21.01 3.10 1.38
CA LEU A 237 22.06 3.41 2.36
C LEU A 237 22.69 4.80 2.21
N ARG A 238 21.94 5.78 1.68
CA ARG A 238 22.46 7.13 1.37
C ARG A 238 21.44 8.21 1.74
N PRO A 239 21.70 9.08 2.74
CA PRO A 239 20.86 10.23 3.02
C PRO A 239 21.13 11.34 2.00
N VAL A 240 20.29 11.42 0.96
CA VAL A 240 20.40 12.39 -0.14
C VAL A 240 19.11 13.22 -0.28
N GLY A 241 19.06 14.12 -1.27
CA GLY A 241 17.92 15.02 -1.47
C GLY A 241 17.73 15.96 -0.27
N PRO A 242 16.52 16.06 0.31
CA PRO A 242 16.28 16.91 1.48
C PRO A 242 17.03 16.42 2.74
N PHE A 243 17.51 15.18 2.74
CA PHE A 243 18.27 14.58 3.85
C PHE A 243 19.78 14.74 3.72
N ALA A 244 20.23 15.40 2.64
CA ALA A 244 21.66 15.67 2.43
C ALA A 244 22.23 16.66 3.46
N GLU A 245 21.41 17.52 4.05
CA GLU A 245 21.86 18.41 5.11
C GLU A 245 21.30 17.98 6.47
N PHE A 246 21.83 18.53 7.55
CA PHE A 246 21.24 18.33 8.87
C PHE A 246 19.84 18.94 8.94
N PRO A 247 18.91 18.33 9.71
CA PRO A 247 17.57 18.88 9.88
C PRO A 247 17.59 20.25 10.56
N SER A 248 16.59 21.08 10.24
CA SER A 248 16.29 22.29 11.00
C SER A 248 15.55 21.93 12.28
N TRP A 249 16.10 22.28 13.44
CA TRP A 249 15.46 22.06 14.74
C TRP A 249 14.43 23.15 15.11
N LYS A 250 14.07 24.05 14.18
CA LYS A 250 13.08 25.11 14.42
C LYS A 250 11.72 24.76 13.86
N THR A 251 11.69 24.42 12.58
CA THR A 251 10.47 24.11 11.83
C THR A 251 10.73 22.98 10.85
N LEU A 252 9.70 22.20 10.55
CA LEU A 252 9.70 21.21 9.49
C LEU A 252 8.73 21.64 8.40
N SER A 253 9.23 22.24 7.31
CA SER A 253 8.40 22.61 6.16
C SER A 253 7.87 21.35 5.46
N PRO A 254 6.69 21.40 4.80
CA PRO A 254 6.19 20.29 3.99
C PRO A 254 7.24 19.72 3.03
N LEU A 255 7.28 18.39 2.89
CA LEU A 255 8.31 17.71 2.11
C LEU A 255 8.36 18.18 0.65
N ALA A 256 7.20 18.46 0.04
CA ALA A 256 7.12 18.95 -1.33
C ALA A 256 7.86 20.30 -1.51
N GLU A 257 7.76 21.20 -0.52
CA GLU A 257 8.45 22.49 -0.55
C GLU A 257 9.96 22.31 -0.35
N ALA A 258 10.36 21.47 0.60
CA ALA A 258 11.77 21.15 0.82
C ALA A 258 12.41 20.45 -0.38
N ALA A 259 11.69 19.52 -1.02
CA ALA A 259 12.14 18.85 -2.23
C ALA A 259 12.30 19.83 -3.40
N LYS A 260 11.36 20.78 -3.57
CA LYS A 260 11.46 21.85 -4.57
C LYS A 260 12.69 22.72 -4.32
N ALA A 261 12.90 23.18 -3.08
CA ALA A 261 14.07 23.97 -2.71
C ALA A 261 15.38 23.20 -2.91
N ALA A 262 15.40 21.90 -2.63
CA ALA A 262 16.57 21.05 -2.88
C ALA A 262 16.85 20.90 -4.39
N ALA A 263 15.80 20.73 -5.21
CA ALA A 263 15.91 20.62 -6.67
C ALA A 263 16.39 21.93 -7.32
N GLU A 264 15.98 23.10 -6.81
CA GLU A 264 16.47 24.40 -7.28
C GLU A 264 17.99 24.55 -7.08
N ASN A 265 18.55 23.92 -6.04
CA ASN A 265 19.99 23.97 -5.73
C ASN A 265 20.80 22.83 -6.38
N LYS A 266 20.15 21.76 -6.84
CA LYS A 266 20.74 20.63 -7.55
C LYS A 266 19.75 20.18 -8.62
N PRO A 267 19.74 20.82 -9.81
CA PRO A 267 18.78 20.49 -10.84
C PRO A 267 18.95 19.00 -11.17
N ILE A 268 17.93 18.21 -10.89
CA ILE A 268 17.67 16.96 -11.60
C ILE A 268 17.80 17.35 -13.06
N THR A 269 18.76 16.76 -13.79
CA THR A 269 19.02 17.08 -15.20
C THR A 269 17.69 17.21 -15.91
N ASP A 270 17.31 18.45 -16.22
CA ASP A 270 16.04 18.72 -16.88
C ASP A 270 16.13 18.02 -18.24
N PRO A 271 15.33 16.97 -18.50
CA PRO A 271 15.39 16.26 -19.77
C PRO A 271 14.97 17.16 -20.94
N THR A 272 14.44 18.36 -20.67
CA THR A 272 14.13 19.41 -21.65
C THR A 272 15.11 20.59 -21.62
N GLY A 273 16.11 20.54 -20.74
CA GLY A 273 17.11 21.58 -20.55
C GLY A 273 18.07 21.71 -21.73
N ALA A 274 18.78 22.84 -21.80
CA ALA A 274 19.72 23.14 -22.89
C ALA A 274 20.81 22.06 -23.06
N GLU A 275 21.30 21.49 -21.95
CA GLU A 275 22.32 20.44 -21.93
C GLU A 275 21.79 19.10 -22.45
N ALA A 276 20.56 18.72 -22.09
CA ALA A 276 19.89 17.54 -22.64
C ALA A 276 19.61 17.70 -24.14
N ASN A 277 19.19 18.89 -24.57
CA ASN A 277 19.01 19.20 -25.98
C ASN A 277 20.33 19.15 -26.76
N GLU A 278 21.43 19.66 -26.21
CA GLU A 278 22.76 19.57 -26.82
C GLU A 278 23.24 18.11 -26.94
N PHE A 279 23.00 17.29 -25.92
CA PHE A 279 23.28 15.86 -25.99
C PHE A 279 22.49 15.18 -27.11
N LEU A 280 21.16 15.42 -27.19
CA LEU A 280 20.29 14.85 -28.22
C LEU A 280 20.67 15.28 -29.64
N LEU A 281 21.09 16.55 -29.82
CA LEU A 281 21.57 17.07 -31.10
C LEU A 281 22.87 16.42 -31.57
N ASN A 282 23.69 15.93 -30.65
CA ASN A 282 24.94 15.24 -30.95
C ASN A 282 24.77 13.72 -31.13
N GLN A 283 23.55 13.18 -30.98
CA GLN A 283 23.29 11.76 -31.21
C GLN A 283 23.04 11.45 -32.70
N PRO A 284 23.44 10.25 -33.17
CA PRO A 284 23.16 9.84 -34.53
C PRO A 284 21.65 9.71 -34.78
N VAL A 285 21.19 10.22 -35.93
CA VAL A 285 19.81 10.06 -36.38
C VAL A 285 19.66 8.68 -37.03
N PRO A 286 18.79 7.79 -36.53
CA PRO A 286 18.62 6.46 -37.11
C PRO A 286 17.97 6.56 -38.50
N GLU A 287 18.46 5.78 -39.46
CA GLU A 287 17.88 5.67 -40.80
C GLU A 287 16.54 4.91 -40.79
N ASP A 288 16.33 4.02 -39.81
CA ASP A 288 15.05 3.34 -39.52
C ASP A 288 14.97 2.98 -38.02
N GLY A 289 13.77 3.10 -37.41
CA GLY A 289 13.53 2.86 -35.97
C GLY A 289 13.64 4.10 -35.06
N ALA A 290 13.74 3.88 -33.74
CA ALA A 290 13.85 4.93 -32.72
C ALA A 290 14.89 4.58 -31.66
N PHE A 291 15.72 5.55 -31.28
CA PHE A 291 16.56 5.45 -30.08
C PHE A 291 15.80 6.01 -28.88
N CYS A 292 15.80 5.28 -27.78
CA CYS A 292 15.27 5.73 -26.49
C CYS A 292 16.45 5.98 -25.56
N TYR A 293 16.59 7.21 -25.07
CA TYR A 293 17.58 7.58 -24.06
C TYR A 293 16.87 7.76 -22.72
N ILE A 294 17.33 7.04 -21.71
CA ILE A 294 16.80 7.12 -20.35
C ILE A 294 17.84 7.84 -19.50
N ALA A 295 17.51 9.04 -19.03
CA ALA A 295 18.29 9.73 -18.03
C ALA A 295 18.05 9.03 -16.68
N LEU A 296 19.03 8.27 -16.22
CA LEU A 296 19.02 7.70 -14.88
C LEU A 296 19.55 8.77 -13.92
N THR A 297 18.63 9.51 -13.29
CA THR A 297 18.99 10.47 -12.25
C THR A 297 19.11 9.74 -10.91
N GLY A 298 20.35 9.55 -10.50
CA GLY A 298 20.78 8.89 -9.27
C GLY A 298 22.26 8.55 -9.45
N ASP A 299 23.09 8.74 -8.43
CA ASP A 299 24.51 8.38 -8.51
C ASP A 299 24.65 6.86 -8.75
N LEU A 300 24.78 6.49 -10.02
CA LEU A 300 25.07 5.14 -10.52
C LEU A 300 26.58 4.88 -10.58
N VAL A 301 27.42 5.88 -10.26
CA VAL A 301 28.88 5.74 -10.26
C VAL A 301 29.48 6.25 -8.96
N THR A 302 29.23 5.51 -7.89
CA THR A 302 30.33 4.95 -7.08
C THR A 302 29.92 3.54 -6.67
N SER A 303 29.81 2.66 -7.65
CA SER A 303 30.09 1.25 -7.37
C SER A 303 31.53 1.22 -6.88
N ASN A 304 31.73 1.05 -5.57
CA ASN A 304 32.98 0.52 -5.04
C ASN A 304 33.11 -0.92 -5.55
N LEU A 305 33.33 -1.07 -6.86
CA LEU A 305 34.05 -2.19 -7.41
C LEU A 305 35.48 -2.00 -6.92
N ILE A 306 35.72 -2.59 -5.74
CA ILE A 306 36.93 -3.30 -5.39
C ILE A 306 38.15 -2.86 -6.21
N GLU A 307 38.95 -1.96 -5.64
CA GLU A 307 40.39 -2.08 -5.81
C GLU A 307 40.96 -2.47 -4.43
N SER A 308 41.69 -3.58 -4.49
CA SER A 308 42.36 -4.35 -3.44
C SER A 308 43.20 -3.54 -2.46
#